data_AF-U6DKD3-F1
#
_entry.id   AF-U6DKD3-F1
#
_cell.length_a   1.000
_cell.length_b   1.000
_cell.length_c   1.000
_cell.angle_alpha   90.00
_cell.angle_beta   90.00
_cell.angle_gamma   90.00
#
_symmetry.space_group_name_H-M   'P 1'
#
loop_
_entity.id
_entity.type
_entity.pdbx_description
1 polymer ?
#
loop_
_entity_poly.entity_id
_entity_poly.type
_entity_poly.pdbx_seq_one_letter_code
_entity_poly.pdbx_strand_id
1 'polypeptide(L)'
;AGARVREAQKRVEAAQETVADYQQTIKKYRQLTAHLQDVNRELTNQQEASVERQQQPPPETFDFKIKFAETKAHAKAIEMELRQMEVAQANRHMSLLTAFMPDSFLRPGGDHDCVLVLLLMPRLICKAELIRKQAQEKFELSENCSERPGLRGAAGEQLSFAAGLVYSLSLLQATLHRYEHALSQCSVDVYKKVGSLYPEMSAHERSLDFLIELLHKDQLDETVNVEPLTKAIKYYQHLYSIHLAEQPEDSTMQLADHIKFTQSALDCMSVEVGRLRAFLQGGQEASDIALLLRDLETSCSDIRQFCKKIRRRMPGTDAPGIPAALAFGAQVSDMLLDCRKHLTWVVAVLQEVAAAAAQLIAPLAENEGLPVAALEELAFKASEQIYGTPSSSPYECLRQSSNILISTMNKLATAMQEGEYDAERPPSKPPPVELRAAALRAEITDAEGLGLKLEDRETVIKELKKSLKIKGEELSEANVRLSLLEKKLDSAAKDADERIEKVQTRLEETQALLRKKEK
;
A
#
# COMPACT_ATOMS: atom_id res chain seq x y z
N ALA A 1 -90.84 -53.19 89.63
CA ALA A 1 -90.55 -53.23 88.17
C ALA A 1 -90.02 -51.89 87.62
N GLY A 2 -90.55 -50.71 87.98
CA GLY A 2 -90.22 -49.43 87.33
C GLY A 2 -88.87 -48.74 87.64
N ALA A 3 -88.08 -49.21 88.61
CA ALA A 3 -86.76 -48.63 88.94
C ALA A 3 -85.64 -49.17 88.04
N ARG A 4 -85.62 -50.48 87.78
CA ARG A 4 -84.63 -51.12 86.88
C ARG A 4 -84.76 -50.66 85.42
N VAL A 5 -85.99 -50.39 84.97
CA VAL A 5 -86.25 -49.89 83.60
C VAL A 5 -85.71 -48.47 83.42
N ARG A 6 -85.91 -47.58 84.40
CA ARG A 6 -85.38 -46.21 84.36
C ARG A 6 -83.86 -46.15 84.43
N GLU A 7 -83.24 -47.03 85.21
CA GLU A 7 -81.77 -47.11 85.25
C GLU A 7 -81.20 -47.66 83.94
N ALA A 8 -81.85 -48.65 83.33
CA ALA A 8 -81.46 -49.16 82.01
C ALA A 8 -81.62 -48.08 80.91
N GLN A 9 -82.71 -47.29 80.93
CA GLN A 9 -82.92 -46.19 79.99
C GLN A 9 -81.86 -45.10 80.11
N LYS A 10 -81.50 -44.70 81.34
CA LYS A 10 -80.38 -43.75 81.55
C LYS A 10 -79.04 -44.30 81.03
N ARG A 11 -78.78 -45.60 81.19
CA ARG A 11 -77.56 -46.22 80.63
C ARG A 11 -77.58 -46.25 79.09
N VAL A 12 -78.75 -46.44 78.47
CA VAL A 12 -78.91 -46.39 77.01
C VAL A 12 -78.73 -44.95 76.50
N GLU A 13 -79.30 -43.95 77.16
CA GLU A 13 -79.13 -42.54 76.79
C GLU A 13 -77.66 -42.11 76.90
N ALA A 14 -76.98 -42.46 78.00
CA ALA A 14 -75.54 -42.18 78.15
C ALA A 14 -74.68 -42.91 77.09
N ALA A 15 -75.05 -44.15 76.72
CA ALA A 15 -74.37 -44.87 75.65
C ALA A 15 -74.64 -44.24 74.27
N GLN A 16 -75.84 -43.73 74.01
CA GLN A 16 -76.19 -43.03 72.78
C GLN A 16 -75.44 -41.69 72.65
N GLU A 17 -75.29 -40.94 73.74
CA GLU A 17 -74.50 -39.70 73.77
C GLU A 17 -73.01 -40.00 73.50
N THR A 18 -72.47 -41.06 74.14
CA THR A 18 -71.09 -41.52 73.88
C THR A 18 -70.88 -41.95 72.43
N VAL A 19 -71.87 -42.64 71.82
CA VAL A 19 -71.83 -43.03 70.40
C VAL A 19 -71.89 -41.80 69.49
N ALA A 20 -72.69 -40.79 69.83
CA ALA A 20 -72.77 -39.54 69.07
C ALA A 20 -71.42 -38.78 69.09
N ASP A 21 -70.75 -38.72 70.24
CA ASP A 21 -69.41 -38.12 70.37
C ASP A 21 -68.36 -38.88 69.56
N TYR A 22 -68.41 -40.21 69.55
CA TYR A 22 -67.53 -41.02 68.70
C TYR A 22 -67.83 -40.82 67.22
N GLN A 23 -69.10 -40.71 66.81
CA GLN A 23 -69.45 -40.41 65.42
C GLN A 23 -68.97 -39.03 64.99
N GLN A 24 -69.05 -38.02 65.86
CA GLN A 24 -68.52 -36.68 65.58
C GLN A 24 -67.00 -36.69 65.47
N THR A 25 -66.33 -37.46 66.32
CA THR A 25 -64.87 -37.66 66.26
C THR A 25 -64.46 -38.35 64.97
N ILE A 26 -65.14 -39.43 64.58
CA ILE A 26 -64.90 -40.12 63.30
C ILE A 26 -65.10 -39.17 62.12
N LYS A 27 -66.12 -38.31 62.16
CA LYS A 27 -66.35 -37.31 61.10
C LYS A 27 -65.19 -36.33 60.97
N LYS A 28 -64.66 -35.84 62.10
CA LYS A 28 -63.46 -34.98 62.13
C LYS A 28 -62.23 -35.70 61.58
N TYR A 29 -62.01 -36.96 61.96
CA TYR A 29 -60.90 -37.76 61.42
C TYR A 29 -61.04 -37.99 59.91
N ARG A 30 -62.25 -38.29 59.41
CA ARG A 30 -62.49 -38.43 57.96
C ARG A 30 -62.19 -37.13 57.21
N GLN A 31 -62.62 -35.99 57.74
CA GLN A 31 -62.32 -34.68 57.14
C GLN A 31 -60.81 -34.39 57.13
N LEU A 32 -60.11 -34.67 58.23
CA LEU A 32 -58.66 -34.50 58.31
C LEU A 32 -57.93 -35.44 57.34
N THR A 33 -58.39 -36.68 57.21
CA THR A 33 -57.76 -37.66 56.31
C THR A 33 -57.95 -37.25 54.85
N ALA A 34 -59.14 -36.77 54.48
CA ALA A 34 -59.40 -36.21 53.15
C ALA A 34 -58.52 -34.98 52.88
N HIS A 35 -58.40 -34.06 53.85
CA HIS A 35 -57.53 -32.90 53.70
C HIS A 35 -56.05 -33.28 53.56
N LEU A 36 -55.55 -34.24 54.34
CA LEU A 36 -54.19 -34.74 54.22
C LEU A 36 -53.94 -35.50 52.91
N GLN A 37 -54.96 -36.14 52.34
CA GLN A 37 -54.88 -36.75 51.01
C GLN A 37 -54.80 -35.69 49.91
N ASP A 38 -55.58 -34.61 50.01
CA ASP A 38 -55.51 -33.49 49.07
C ASP A 38 -54.16 -32.78 49.13
N VAL A 39 -53.65 -32.51 50.33
CA VAL A 39 -52.33 -31.89 50.54
C VAL A 39 -51.20 -32.80 50.03
N ASN A 40 -51.26 -34.11 50.26
CA ASN A 40 -50.27 -35.03 49.69
C ASN A 40 -50.32 -35.06 48.17
N ARG A 41 -51.52 -35.00 47.58
CA ARG A 41 -51.68 -34.95 46.13
C ARG A 41 -51.11 -33.65 45.55
N GLU A 42 -51.33 -32.51 46.21
CA GLU A 42 -50.71 -31.24 45.82
C GLU A 42 -49.18 -31.27 45.94
N LEU A 43 -48.64 -31.81 47.04
CA LEU A 43 -47.19 -31.99 47.21
C LEU A 43 -46.59 -32.91 46.15
N THR A 44 -47.25 -34.02 45.84
CA THR A 44 -46.81 -34.95 44.79
C THR A 44 -46.81 -34.26 43.43
N ASN A 45 -47.87 -33.51 43.09
CA ASN A 45 -47.94 -32.75 41.85
C ASN A 45 -46.89 -31.62 41.79
N GLN A 46 -46.60 -30.95 42.90
CA GLN A 46 -45.54 -29.94 42.97
C GLN A 46 -44.15 -30.58 42.81
N GLN A 47 -43.96 -31.79 43.34
CA GLN A 47 -42.72 -32.54 43.23
C GLN A 47 -42.52 -33.09 41.81
N GLU A 48 -43.57 -33.60 41.16
CA GLU A 48 -43.55 -33.98 39.75
C GLU A 48 -43.26 -32.76 38.85
N ALA A 49 -43.92 -31.61 39.09
CA ALA A 49 -43.67 -30.38 38.33
C ALA A 49 -42.25 -29.80 38.55
N SER A 50 -41.62 -30.05 39.70
CA SER A 50 -40.24 -29.63 39.97
C SER A 50 -39.21 -30.62 39.43
N VAL A 51 -39.51 -31.92 39.41
CA VAL A 51 -38.69 -32.94 38.75
C VAL A 51 -38.72 -32.79 37.23
N GLU A 52 -39.88 -32.50 36.62
CA GLU A 52 -39.99 -32.19 35.19
C GLU A 52 -39.21 -30.92 34.80
N ARG A 53 -39.14 -29.91 35.69
CA ARG A 53 -38.30 -28.71 35.49
C ARG A 53 -36.79 -28.96 35.70
N GLN A 54 -36.41 -30.00 36.44
CA GLN A 54 -35.00 -30.35 36.68
C GLN A 54 -34.47 -31.41 35.69
N GLN A 55 -35.34 -32.17 35.02
CA GLN A 55 -34.98 -33.20 34.02
C GLN A 55 -35.04 -32.72 32.56
N GLN A 56 -35.50 -31.49 32.30
CA GLN A 56 -35.14 -30.85 31.04
C GLN A 56 -33.67 -30.41 31.13
N PRO A 57 -32.73 -31.03 30.37
CA PRO A 57 -31.43 -30.41 30.19
C PRO A 57 -31.67 -28.97 29.71
N PRO A 58 -30.89 -27.97 30.16
CA PRO A 58 -31.04 -26.62 29.66
C PRO A 58 -31.05 -26.73 28.13
N PRO A 59 -32.02 -26.11 27.42
CA PRO A 59 -31.97 -26.13 25.97
C PRO A 59 -30.57 -25.64 25.61
N GLU A 60 -29.79 -26.47 24.92
CA GLU A 60 -28.57 -26.00 24.29
C GLU A 60 -29.01 -24.81 23.46
N THR A 61 -28.76 -23.61 23.95
CA THR A 61 -29.01 -22.38 23.20
C THR A 61 -27.99 -22.43 22.09
N PHE A 62 -28.37 -23.11 21.02
CA PHE A 62 -27.59 -23.26 19.81
C PHE A 62 -27.54 -21.87 19.22
N ASP A 63 -26.49 -21.13 19.59
CA ASP A 63 -26.30 -19.80 19.08
C ASP A 63 -25.84 -19.94 17.63
N PHE A 64 -26.83 -19.98 16.73
CA PHE A 64 -26.64 -20.11 15.30
C PHE A 64 -25.69 -19.03 14.77
N LYS A 65 -25.57 -17.86 15.44
CA LYS A 65 -24.60 -16.83 15.07
C LYS A 65 -23.17 -17.26 15.40
N ILE A 66 -22.96 -17.89 16.56
CA ILE A 66 -21.64 -18.42 16.95
C ILE A 66 -21.24 -19.57 16.01
N LYS A 67 -22.10 -20.57 15.80
CA LYS A 67 -21.76 -21.69 14.90
C LYS A 67 -21.57 -21.25 13.45
N PHE A 68 -22.34 -20.27 12.98
CA PHE A 68 -22.15 -19.68 11.67
C PHE A 68 -20.82 -18.92 11.59
N ALA A 69 -20.47 -18.14 12.62
CA ALA A 69 -19.19 -17.44 12.70
C ALA A 69 -18.02 -18.44 12.76
N GLU A 70 -18.13 -19.52 13.53
CA GLU A 70 -17.15 -20.62 13.59
C GLU A 70 -16.98 -21.31 12.25
N THR A 71 -18.08 -21.66 11.57
CA THR A 71 -18.05 -22.31 10.25
C THR A 71 -17.41 -21.38 9.21
N LYS A 72 -17.76 -20.09 9.24
CA LYS A 72 -17.18 -19.08 8.36
C LYS A 72 -15.69 -18.86 8.66
N ALA A 73 -15.30 -18.83 9.93
CA ALA A 73 -13.91 -18.73 10.35
C ALA A 73 -13.11 -19.95 9.92
N HIS A 74 -13.66 -21.16 10.06
CA HIS A 74 -13.05 -22.40 9.60
C HIS A 74 -12.88 -22.43 8.07
N ALA A 75 -13.91 -22.05 7.32
CA ALA A 75 -13.81 -21.91 5.86
C ALA A 75 -12.71 -20.90 5.45
N LYS A 76 -12.66 -19.74 6.13
CA LYS A 76 -11.62 -18.73 5.91
C LYS A 76 -10.23 -19.25 6.30
N ALA A 77 -10.11 -20.07 7.35
CA ALA A 77 -8.85 -20.67 7.75
C ALA A 77 -8.31 -21.60 6.66
N ILE A 78 -9.15 -22.49 6.12
CA ILE A 78 -8.79 -23.34 4.98
C ILE A 78 -8.36 -22.49 3.78
N GLU A 79 -9.14 -21.46 3.44
CA GLU A 79 -8.81 -20.55 2.34
C GLU A 79 -7.45 -19.86 2.56
N MET A 80 -7.15 -19.44 3.79
CA MET A 80 -5.87 -18.83 4.15
C MET A 80 -4.70 -19.83 4.07
N GLU A 81 -4.89 -21.10 4.46
CA GLU A 81 -3.87 -22.13 4.28
C GLU A 81 -3.59 -22.41 2.79
N LEU A 82 -4.64 -22.51 1.97
CA LEU A 82 -4.50 -22.64 0.51
C LEU A 82 -3.76 -21.43 -0.07
N ARG A 83 -4.12 -20.21 0.36
CA ARG A 83 -3.45 -19.00 -0.09
C ARG A 83 -1.99 -18.92 0.36
N GLN A 84 -1.69 -19.36 1.57
CA GLN A 84 -0.33 -19.43 2.09
C GLN A 84 0.52 -20.41 1.27
N MET A 85 -0.04 -21.57 0.90
CA MET A 85 0.61 -22.53 0.01
C MET A 85 0.86 -21.94 -1.38
N GLU A 86 -0.12 -21.25 -1.98
CA GLU A 86 0.04 -20.55 -3.27
C GLU A 86 1.16 -19.50 -3.21
N VAL A 87 1.20 -18.68 -2.15
CA VAL A 87 2.25 -17.68 -1.94
C VAL A 87 3.62 -18.34 -1.77
N ALA A 88 3.71 -19.44 -1.03
CA ALA A 88 4.94 -20.20 -0.88
C ALA A 88 5.43 -20.78 -2.22
N GLN A 89 4.52 -21.33 -3.04
CA GLN A 89 4.84 -21.80 -4.39
C GLN A 89 5.29 -20.66 -5.32
N ALA A 90 4.59 -19.52 -5.30
CA ALA A 90 4.95 -18.36 -6.09
C ALA A 90 6.34 -17.82 -5.73
N ASN A 91 6.64 -17.72 -4.43
CA ASN A 91 7.96 -17.31 -3.93
C ASN A 91 9.06 -18.30 -4.35
N ARG A 92 8.78 -19.61 -4.28
CA ARG A 92 9.73 -20.63 -4.74
C ARG A 92 9.96 -20.56 -6.25
N HIS A 93 8.90 -20.38 -7.04
CA HIS A 93 8.98 -20.21 -8.48
C HIS A 93 9.81 -18.98 -8.84
N MET A 94 9.57 -17.82 -8.18
CA MET A 94 10.37 -16.62 -8.38
C MET A 94 11.85 -16.86 -8.05
N SER A 95 12.15 -17.47 -6.89
CA SER A 95 13.53 -17.81 -6.50
C SER A 95 14.23 -18.70 -7.54
N LEU A 96 13.52 -19.67 -8.12
CA LEU A 96 14.05 -20.51 -9.19
C LEU A 96 14.29 -19.72 -10.48
N LEU A 97 13.35 -18.88 -10.91
CA LEU A 97 13.51 -18.03 -12.09
C LEU A 97 14.66 -17.04 -11.93
N THR A 98 14.79 -16.42 -10.76
CA THR A 98 15.88 -15.49 -10.44
C THR A 98 17.25 -16.18 -10.52
N ALA A 99 17.35 -17.48 -10.22
CA ALA A 99 18.60 -18.24 -10.35
C ALA A 99 19.09 -18.43 -11.79
N PHE A 100 18.21 -18.25 -12.80
CA PHE A 100 18.60 -18.25 -14.21
C PHE A 100 18.99 -16.85 -14.73
N MET A 101 18.82 -15.79 -13.92
CA MET A 101 19.15 -14.43 -14.32
C MET A 101 20.65 -14.16 -14.18
N PRO A 102 21.26 -13.37 -15.10
CA PRO A 102 22.67 -13.05 -15.03
C PRO A 102 23.00 -12.08 -13.87
N ASP A 103 24.25 -12.06 -13.40
CA ASP A 103 24.70 -11.15 -12.33
C ASP A 103 24.47 -9.67 -12.68
N SER A 104 24.48 -9.31 -13.97
CA SER A 104 24.18 -7.96 -14.45
C SER A 104 22.75 -7.51 -14.15
N PHE A 105 21.81 -8.46 -14.05
CA PHE A 105 20.42 -8.22 -13.65
C PHE A 105 20.32 -8.02 -12.13
N LEU A 106 21.07 -8.82 -11.35
CA LEU A 106 20.98 -8.89 -9.87
C LEU A 106 21.84 -7.85 -9.13
N ARG A 107 22.84 -7.26 -9.79
CA ARG A 107 23.69 -6.24 -9.15
C ARG A 107 22.85 -5.06 -8.64
N PRO A 108 23.30 -4.33 -7.60
CA PRO A 108 22.63 -3.12 -7.14
C PRO A 108 22.44 -2.10 -8.28
N GLY A 109 21.23 -1.56 -8.42
CA GLY A 109 20.82 -0.71 -9.53
C GLY A 109 20.70 -1.43 -10.89
N GLY A 110 20.68 -2.76 -10.87
CA GLY A 110 20.38 -3.60 -12.01
C GLY A 110 18.88 -3.62 -12.34
N ASP A 111 18.54 -4.38 -13.38
CA ASP A 111 17.15 -4.52 -13.84
C ASP A 111 16.25 -5.19 -12.76
N HIS A 112 16.83 -5.95 -11.81
CA HIS A 112 16.08 -6.51 -10.67
C HIS A 112 15.47 -5.42 -9.78
N ASP A 113 16.26 -4.43 -9.38
CA ASP A 113 15.78 -3.32 -8.55
C ASP A 113 14.71 -2.51 -9.27
N CYS A 114 14.82 -2.38 -10.59
CA CYS A 114 13.80 -1.73 -11.42
C CYS A 114 12.45 -2.46 -11.36
N VAL A 115 12.46 -3.80 -11.36
CA VAL A 115 11.24 -4.62 -11.16
C VAL A 115 10.70 -4.41 -9.75
N LEU A 116 11.56 -4.37 -8.74
CA LEU A 116 11.14 -4.17 -7.36
C LEU A 116 10.49 -2.80 -7.12
N VAL A 117 10.95 -1.72 -7.78
CA VAL A 117 10.29 -0.41 -7.75
C VAL A 117 8.88 -0.49 -8.32
N LEU A 118 8.68 -1.18 -9.46
CA LEU A 118 7.35 -1.35 -10.06
C LEU A 118 6.39 -2.09 -9.14
N LEU A 119 6.88 -3.03 -8.34
CA LEU A 119 6.07 -3.76 -7.35
C LEU A 119 5.87 -2.96 -6.06
N LEU A 120 6.80 -2.08 -5.71
CA LEU A 120 6.74 -1.24 -4.51
C LEU A 120 5.58 -0.25 -4.60
N MET A 121 5.38 0.42 -5.74
CA MET A 121 4.33 1.45 -5.89
C MET A 121 2.92 0.92 -5.58
N PRO A 122 2.38 -0.10 -6.28
CA PRO A 122 1.05 -0.64 -6.00
C PRO A 122 0.95 -1.26 -4.61
N ARG A 123 2.05 -1.82 -4.07
CA ARG A 123 2.08 -2.35 -2.70
C ARG A 123 1.88 -1.25 -1.66
N LEU A 124 2.57 -0.12 -1.80
CA LEU A 124 2.40 1.03 -0.91
C LEU A 124 1.01 1.67 -1.05
N ILE A 125 0.49 1.78 -2.28
CA ILE A 125 -0.88 2.26 -2.54
C ILE A 125 -1.90 1.38 -1.80
N CYS A 126 -1.76 0.06 -1.91
CA CYS A 126 -2.65 -0.91 -1.27
C CYS A 126 -2.58 -0.83 0.26
N LYS A 127 -1.36 -0.76 0.82
CA LYS A 127 -1.17 -0.60 2.28
C LYS A 127 -1.77 0.71 2.79
N ALA A 128 -1.53 1.82 2.10
CA ALA A 128 -2.12 3.11 2.46
C ALA A 128 -3.64 3.07 2.39
N GLU A 129 -4.22 2.43 1.36
CA GLU A 129 -5.68 2.26 1.22
C GLU A 129 -6.28 1.42 2.36
N LEU A 130 -5.61 0.34 2.73
CA LEU A 130 -6.03 -0.53 3.83
C LEU A 130 -6.08 0.25 5.14
N ILE A 131 -5.00 0.96 5.50
CA ILE A 131 -4.93 1.75 6.73
C ILE A 131 -6.00 2.84 6.69
N ARG A 132 -6.15 3.53 5.55
CA ARG A 132 -7.13 4.60 5.37
C ARG A 132 -8.56 4.11 5.62
N LYS A 133 -8.95 2.97 5.02
CA LYS A 133 -10.29 2.37 5.22
C LYS A 133 -10.51 1.94 6.67
N GLN A 134 -9.53 1.26 7.25
CA GLN A 134 -9.63 0.80 8.64
C GLN A 134 -9.69 1.96 9.64
N ALA A 135 -8.95 3.05 9.41
CA ALA A 135 -9.06 4.26 10.22
C ALA A 135 -10.44 4.93 10.06
N GLN A 136 -10.97 5.02 8.83
CA GLN A 136 -12.32 5.56 8.61
C GLN A 136 -13.40 4.74 9.32
N GLU A 137 -13.30 3.41 9.28
CA GLU A 137 -14.24 2.51 9.94
C GLU A 137 -14.09 2.57 11.48
N LYS A 138 -12.87 2.47 12.01
CA LYS A 138 -12.59 2.45 13.45
C LYS A 138 -13.05 3.72 14.17
N PHE A 139 -12.80 4.89 13.58
CA PHE A 139 -13.16 6.19 14.17
C PHE A 139 -14.50 6.75 13.66
N GLU A 140 -15.18 5.98 12.81
CA GLU A 140 -16.46 6.33 12.18
C GLU A 140 -16.42 7.68 11.43
N LEU A 141 -15.34 8.01 10.74
CA LEU A 141 -15.21 9.31 10.04
C LEU A 141 -16.32 9.47 8.99
N SER A 142 -17.28 10.36 9.24
CA SER A 142 -18.44 10.61 8.37
C SER A 142 -18.68 12.11 8.16
N GLU A 143 -19.57 12.46 7.22
CA GLU A 143 -19.82 13.87 6.82
C GLU A 143 -20.33 14.76 7.97
N ASN A 144 -20.81 14.20 9.09
CA ASN A 144 -21.41 14.95 10.22
C ASN A 144 -20.53 14.94 11.49
N CYS A 145 -19.20 14.84 11.38
CA CYS A 145 -18.33 14.80 12.56
C CYS A 145 -18.37 16.07 13.42
N SER A 146 -18.72 17.24 12.84
CA SER A 146 -18.79 18.52 13.56
C SER A 146 -19.91 18.61 14.60
N GLU A 147 -20.93 17.76 14.50
CA GLU A 147 -22.10 17.75 15.39
C GLU A 147 -21.97 16.74 16.54
N ARG A 148 -20.86 15.98 16.61
CA ARG A 148 -20.68 14.96 17.65
C ARG A 148 -20.55 15.59 19.05
N PRO A 149 -21.15 14.99 20.08
CA PRO A 149 -20.89 15.40 21.46
C PRO A 149 -19.46 15.06 21.86
N GLY A 150 -18.89 15.81 22.81
CA GLY A 150 -17.59 15.49 23.40
C GLY A 150 -16.35 15.87 22.57
N LEU A 151 -16.50 16.70 21.52
CA LEU A 151 -15.39 17.18 20.68
C LEU A 151 -14.32 17.96 21.44
N ARG A 152 -14.61 18.39 22.67
CA ARG A 152 -13.62 19.02 23.55
C ARG A 152 -12.61 18.04 24.15
N GLY A 153 -13.01 16.78 24.37
CA GLY A 153 -12.19 15.78 25.06
C GLY A 153 -11.59 14.74 24.12
N ALA A 154 -11.33 13.54 24.65
CA ALA A 154 -10.68 12.43 23.93
C ALA A 154 -11.37 12.09 22.59
N ALA A 155 -12.70 12.17 22.50
CA ALA A 155 -13.42 11.91 21.26
C ALA A 155 -13.04 12.90 20.14
N GLY A 156 -12.80 14.18 20.48
CA GLY A 156 -12.31 15.17 19.52
C GLY A 156 -10.86 14.92 19.10
N GLU A 157 -10.00 14.53 20.03
CA GLU A 157 -8.59 14.19 19.74
C GLU A 157 -8.48 12.96 18.82
N GLN A 158 -9.27 11.92 19.09
CA GLN A 158 -9.38 10.72 18.25
C GLN A 158 -9.82 11.06 16.83
N LEU A 159 -10.83 11.91 16.68
CA LEU A 159 -11.30 12.34 15.36
C LEU A 159 -10.27 13.19 14.62
N SER A 160 -9.59 14.10 15.32
CA SER A 160 -8.52 14.93 14.75
C SER A 160 -7.36 14.07 14.24
N PHE A 161 -6.91 13.12 15.07
CA PHE A 161 -5.90 12.14 14.70
C PHE A 161 -6.33 11.33 13.48
N ALA A 162 -7.52 10.74 13.52
CA ALA A 162 -8.01 9.88 12.44
C ALA A 162 -8.15 10.64 11.12
N ALA A 163 -8.72 11.85 11.15
CA ALA A 163 -8.84 12.70 9.97
C ALA A 163 -7.46 13.07 9.42
N GLY A 164 -6.52 13.49 10.29
CA GLY A 164 -5.14 13.81 9.91
C GLY A 164 -4.38 12.62 9.31
N LEU A 165 -4.61 11.40 9.83
CA LEU A 165 -4.03 10.16 9.30
C LEU A 165 -4.60 9.85 7.91
N VAL A 166 -5.93 9.90 7.74
CA VAL A 166 -6.61 9.67 6.45
C VAL A 166 -6.17 10.69 5.40
N TYR A 167 -6.04 11.96 5.78
CA TYR A 167 -5.51 13.02 4.93
C TYR A 167 -4.07 12.72 4.48
N SER A 168 -3.19 12.36 5.41
CA SER A 168 -1.80 12.04 5.11
C SER A 168 -1.67 10.83 4.17
N LEU A 169 -2.49 9.79 4.40
CA LEU A 169 -2.52 8.61 3.54
C LEU A 169 -3.04 8.92 2.14
N SER A 170 -4.09 9.75 2.01
CA SER A 170 -4.60 10.21 0.71
C SER A 170 -3.54 10.98 -0.07
N LEU A 171 -2.74 11.81 0.62
CA LEU A 171 -1.63 12.55 0.00
C LEU A 171 -0.52 11.61 -0.48
N LEU A 172 -0.18 10.58 0.30
CA LEU A 172 0.76 9.54 -0.10
C LEU A 172 0.26 8.80 -1.34
N GLN A 173 -0.99 8.32 -1.33
CA GLN A 173 -1.58 7.60 -2.45
C GLN A 173 -1.57 8.42 -3.74
N ALA A 174 -2.00 9.69 -3.67
CA ALA A 174 -1.98 10.59 -4.82
C ALA A 174 -0.56 10.78 -5.38
N THR A 175 0.46 10.77 -4.52
CA THR A 175 1.86 10.84 -4.94
C THR A 175 2.28 9.53 -5.63
N LEU A 176 1.92 8.38 -5.05
CA LEU A 176 2.30 7.06 -5.56
C LEU A 176 1.61 6.68 -6.88
N HIS A 177 0.35 7.09 -7.11
CA HIS A 177 -0.29 6.90 -8.41
C HIS A 177 0.43 7.67 -9.53
N ARG A 178 0.97 8.87 -9.22
CA ARG A 178 1.82 9.60 -10.18
C ARG A 178 3.07 8.80 -10.52
N TYR A 179 3.68 8.13 -9.55
CA TYR A 179 4.79 7.21 -9.82
C TYR A 179 4.39 6.04 -10.72
N GLU A 180 3.27 5.37 -10.42
CA GLU A 180 2.79 4.23 -11.22
C GLU A 180 2.58 4.64 -12.68
N HIS A 181 1.92 5.77 -12.91
CA HIS A 181 1.71 6.29 -14.25
C HIS A 181 3.03 6.70 -14.92
N ALA A 182 3.87 7.49 -14.24
CA ALA A 182 5.14 7.96 -14.78
C ALA A 182 6.07 6.79 -15.15
N LEU A 183 6.18 5.76 -14.30
CA LEU A 183 6.99 4.57 -14.57
C LEU A 183 6.47 3.73 -15.73
N SER A 184 5.17 3.83 -16.05
CA SER A 184 4.58 3.16 -17.21
C SER A 184 4.85 3.86 -18.55
N GLN A 185 5.25 5.14 -18.53
CA GLN A 185 5.42 5.95 -19.75
C GLN A 185 6.79 6.59 -19.95
N CYS A 186 7.64 6.60 -18.92
CA CYS A 186 8.96 7.24 -18.98
C CYS A 186 9.92 6.57 -19.97
N SER A 187 11.12 7.14 -20.15
CA SER A 187 12.15 6.46 -20.94
C SER A 187 12.78 5.30 -20.15
N VAL A 188 13.40 4.35 -20.86
CA VAL A 188 14.15 3.25 -20.24
C VAL A 188 15.27 3.77 -19.32
N ASP A 189 15.90 4.89 -19.66
CA ASP A 189 16.96 5.49 -18.84
C ASP A 189 16.44 6.06 -17.52
N VAL A 190 15.30 6.75 -17.56
CA VAL A 190 14.63 7.26 -16.35
C VAL A 190 14.16 6.10 -15.48
N TYR A 191 13.54 5.09 -16.10
CA TYR A 191 13.12 3.86 -15.43
C TYR A 191 14.27 3.20 -14.65
N LYS A 192 15.43 3.01 -15.30
CA LYS A 192 16.64 2.44 -14.66
C LYS A 192 17.20 3.33 -13.55
N LYS A 193 17.18 4.65 -13.75
CA LYS A 193 17.62 5.61 -12.73
C LYS A 193 16.75 5.52 -11.47
N VAL A 194 15.43 5.48 -11.60
CA VAL A 194 14.53 5.27 -10.46
C VAL A 194 14.74 3.89 -9.85
N GLY A 195 14.95 2.86 -10.66
CA GLY A 195 15.31 1.51 -10.22
C GLY A 195 16.50 1.48 -9.25
N SER A 196 17.58 2.20 -9.55
CA SER A 196 18.76 2.29 -8.67
C SER A 196 18.50 2.87 -7.28
N LEU A 197 17.37 3.54 -7.08
CA LEU A 197 16.98 4.14 -5.81
C LEU A 197 16.11 3.21 -4.95
N TYR A 198 15.82 1.99 -5.42
CA TYR A 198 15.00 1.02 -4.71
C TYR A 198 15.37 0.80 -3.23
N PRO A 199 16.66 0.65 -2.84
CA PRO A 199 17.02 0.41 -1.44
C PRO A 199 16.58 1.55 -0.51
N GLU A 200 16.69 2.79 -0.97
CA GLU A 200 16.25 3.97 -0.20
C GLU A 200 14.73 4.09 -0.19
N MET A 201 14.08 3.88 -1.35
CA MET A 201 12.63 3.96 -1.47
C MET A 201 11.93 2.91 -0.59
N SER A 202 12.39 1.66 -0.64
CA SER A 202 11.78 0.56 0.14
C SER A 202 11.90 0.75 1.65
N ALA A 203 12.89 1.52 2.13
CA ALA A 203 13.06 1.79 3.55
C ALA A 203 11.86 2.52 4.17
N HIS A 204 11.14 3.34 3.38
CA HIS A 204 9.98 4.11 3.81
C HIS A 204 8.71 3.28 3.96
N GLU A 205 8.66 2.06 3.39
CA GLU A 205 7.53 1.14 3.54
C GLU A 205 7.25 0.78 5.01
N ARG A 206 8.30 0.74 5.83
CA ARG A 206 8.24 0.46 7.27
C ARG A 206 7.29 1.40 8.03
N SER A 207 7.08 2.62 7.55
CA SER A 207 6.13 3.56 8.16
C SER A 207 4.68 3.07 8.04
N LEU A 208 4.33 2.43 6.92
CA LEU A 208 3.01 1.82 6.72
C LEU A 208 2.90 0.47 7.45
N ASP A 209 3.98 -0.33 7.44
CA ASP A 209 4.01 -1.61 8.18
C ASP A 209 3.75 -1.40 9.66
N PHE A 210 4.37 -0.38 10.26
CA PHE A 210 4.14 0.00 11.65
C PHE A 210 2.65 0.31 11.94
N LEU A 211 2.00 1.08 11.07
CA LEU A 211 0.57 1.41 11.24
C LEU A 211 -0.33 0.18 11.06
N ILE A 212 0.01 -0.73 10.16
CA ILE A 212 -0.71 -2.00 9.97
C ILE A 212 -0.56 -2.89 11.21
N GLU A 213 0.63 -2.95 11.80
CA GLU A 213 0.85 -3.71 13.04
C GLU A 213 0.02 -3.14 14.21
N LEU A 214 -0.07 -1.81 14.32
CA LEU A 214 -0.91 -1.16 15.32
C LEU A 214 -2.39 -1.46 15.10
N LEU A 215 -2.88 -1.44 13.86
CA LEU A 215 -4.24 -1.86 13.52
C LEU A 215 -4.50 -3.32 13.93
N HIS A 216 -3.57 -4.22 13.63
CA HIS A 216 -3.66 -5.63 14.01
C HIS A 216 -3.76 -5.86 15.51
N LYS A 217 -3.09 -5.02 16.31
CA LYS A 217 -3.10 -5.08 17.78
C LYS A 217 -4.20 -4.24 18.41
N ASP A 218 -5.02 -3.56 17.61
CA ASP A 218 -6.00 -2.56 18.03
C ASP A 218 -5.40 -1.37 18.83
N GLN A 219 -4.14 -1.05 18.56
CA GLN A 219 -3.34 0.01 19.23
C GLN A 219 -3.15 1.26 18.36
N LEU A 220 -3.92 1.39 17.26
CA LEU A 220 -3.93 2.61 16.47
C LEU A 220 -4.85 3.64 17.16
N ASP A 221 -4.26 4.64 17.80
CA ASP A 221 -4.94 5.72 18.54
C ASP A 221 -4.18 7.07 18.41
N GLU A 222 -4.72 8.12 19.02
CA GLU A 222 -4.22 9.50 19.00
C GLU A 222 -2.80 9.68 19.56
N THR A 223 -2.26 8.71 20.28
CA THR A 223 -0.91 8.75 20.85
C THR A 223 0.18 8.30 19.87
N VAL A 224 -0.23 7.73 18.74
CA VAL A 224 0.68 7.16 17.74
C VAL A 224 1.49 8.24 17.03
N ASN A 225 2.81 8.06 16.99
CA ASN A 225 3.70 8.94 16.25
C ASN A 225 3.57 8.75 14.72
N VAL A 226 2.97 9.73 14.05
CA VAL A 226 2.77 9.77 12.59
C VAL A 226 3.92 10.47 11.83
N GLU A 227 4.91 11.03 12.51
CA GLU A 227 6.04 11.73 11.88
C GLU A 227 6.80 10.88 10.83
N PRO A 228 7.03 9.55 11.03
CA PRO A 228 7.65 8.70 10.01
C PRO A 228 6.87 8.67 8.69
N LEU A 229 5.53 8.67 8.74
CA LEU A 229 4.67 8.73 7.55
C LEU A 229 4.84 10.07 6.82
N THR A 230 4.81 11.17 7.57
CA THR A 230 5.04 12.52 7.01
C THR A 230 6.40 12.64 6.33
N LYS A 231 7.46 12.05 6.92
CA LYS A 231 8.79 11.98 6.30
C LYS A 231 8.79 11.17 5.02
N ALA A 232 8.11 10.02 4.99
CA ALA A 232 7.96 9.21 3.77
C ALA A 232 7.24 9.97 2.66
N ILE A 233 6.15 10.68 2.97
CA ILE A 233 5.42 11.51 2.00
C ILE A 233 6.35 12.57 1.39
N LYS A 234 7.04 13.33 2.23
CA LYS A 234 7.98 14.37 1.78
C LYS A 234 9.10 13.79 0.91
N TYR A 235 9.63 12.62 1.28
CA TYR A 235 10.64 11.92 0.49
C TYR A 235 10.12 11.59 -0.91
N TYR A 236 8.96 10.93 -1.04
CA TYR A 236 8.41 10.58 -2.36
C TYR A 236 8.04 11.82 -3.18
N GLN A 237 7.50 12.87 -2.57
CA GLN A 237 7.19 14.11 -3.28
C GLN A 237 8.46 14.79 -3.81
N HIS A 238 9.51 14.86 -2.99
CA HIS A 238 10.79 15.44 -3.39
C HIS A 238 11.43 14.61 -4.50
N LEU A 239 11.48 13.29 -4.35
CA LEU A 239 12.10 12.41 -5.31
C LEU A 239 11.37 12.43 -6.65
N TYR A 240 10.03 12.51 -6.64
CA TYR A 240 9.23 12.69 -7.85
C TYR A 240 9.59 13.99 -8.57
N SER A 241 9.72 15.09 -7.83
CA SER A 241 10.06 16.40 -8.39
C SER A 241 11.42 16.44 -9.10
N ILE A 242 12.35 15.58 -8.68
CA ILE A 242 13.71 15.51 -9.27
C ILE A 242 13.74 14.61 -10.50
N HIS A 243 13.05 13.47 -10.48
CA HIS A 243 13.23 12.42 -11.49
C HIS A 243 12.07 12.27 -12.48
N LEU A 244 10.85 12.68 -12.10
CA LEU A 244 9.63 12.36 -12.83
C LEU A 244 8.74 13.59 -13.09
N ALA A 245 9.19 14.80 -12.78
CA ALA A 245 8.41 16.03 -12.95
C ALA A 245 7.99 16.32 -14.40
N GLU A 246 8.79 15.88 -15.38
CA GLU A 246 8.52 16.09 -16.81
C GLU A 246 7.63 15.00 -17.43
N GLN A 247 7.21 14.00 -16.66
CA GLN A 247 6.37 12.92 -17.17
C GLN A 247 4.91 13.40 -17.35
N PRO A 248 4.23 12.96 -18.42
CA PRO A 248 2.82 13.27 -18.61
C PRO A 248 2.00 12.71 -17.44
N GLU A 249 0.93 13.41 -17.08
CA GLU A 249 -0.01 12.95 -16.04
C GLU A 249 -1.26 12.35 -16.67
N ASP A 250 -1.81 11.32 -16.03
CA ASP A 250 -3.12 10.78 -16.35
C ASP A 250 -4.19 11.71 -15.74
N SER A 251 -4.84 12.51 -16.58
CA SER A 251 -5.92 13.42 -16.19
C SER A 251 -7.05 12.71 -15.41
N THR A 252 -7.36 11.45 -15.75
CA THR A 252 -8.39 10.66 -15.06
C THR A 252 -7.97 10.36 -13.62
N MET A 253 -6.75 9.84 -13.46
CA MET A 253 -6.20 9.51 -12.14
C MET A 253 -5.97 10.77 -11.31
N GLN A 254 -5.42 11.81 -11.94
CA GLN A 254 -5.14 13.10 -11.30
C GLN A 254 -6.42 13.72 -10.71
N LEU A 255 -7.52 13.74 -11.46
CA LEU A 255 -8.80 14.22 -10.94
C LEU A 255 -9.39 13.28 -9.89
N ALA A 256 -9.32 11.95 -10.08
CA ALA A 256 -9.80 10.98 -9.08
C ALA A 256 -9.12 11.18 -7.72
N ASP A 257 -7.80 11.31 -7.73
CA ASP A 257 -6.99 11.56 -6.53
C ASP A 257 -7.22 12.96 -5.98
N HIS A 258 -7.43 13.97 -6.83
CA HIS A 258 -7.81 15.29 -6.37
C HIS A 258 -9.13 15.25 -5.58
N ILE A 259 -10.15 14.55 -6.08
CA ILE A 259 -11.43 14.43 -5.36
C ILE A 259 -11.27 13.66 -4.04
N LYS A 260 -10.50 12.56 -4.02
CA LYS A 260 -10.23 11.82 -2.78
C LYS A 260 -9.48 12.67 -1.75
N PHE A 261 -8.44 13.37 -2.18
CA PHE A 261 -7.68 14.29 -1.34
C PHE A 261 -8.58 15.40 -0.79
N THR A 262 -9.35 16.07 -1.65
CA THR A 262 -10.28 17.12 -1.26
C THR A 262 -11.26 16.62 -0.21
N GLN A 263 -11.84 15.43 -0.37
CA GLN A 263 -12.72 14.87 0.66
C GLN A 263 -12.03 14.68 2.00
N SER A 264 -10.83 14.08 2.02
CA SER A 264 -10.09 13.91 3.28
C SER A 264 -9.67 15.24 3.92
N ALA A 265 -9.35 16.25 3.12
CA ALA A 265 -9.05 17.60 3.62
C ALA A 265 -10.31 18.25 4.23
N LEU A 266 -11.47 18.10 3.59
CA LEU A 266 -12.74 18.57 4.13
C LEU A 266 -13.12 17.84 5.42
N ASP A 267 -12.81 16.55 5.56
CA ASP A 267 -13.02 15.80 6.81
C ASP A 267 -12.17 16.40 7.95
N CYS A 268 -10.88 16.67 7.71
CA CYS A 268 -10.04 17.40 8.66
C CYS A 268 -10.64 18.76 9.02
N MET A 269 -11.00 19.57 8.01
CA MET A 269 -11.58 20.89 8.23
C MET A 269 -12.85 20.82 9.08
N SER A 270 -13.77 19.90 8.78
CA SER A 270 -15.02 19.72 9.53
C SER A 270 -14.77 19.31 10.98
N VAL A 271 -13.82 18.39 11.22
CA VAL A 271 -13.46 17.96 12.58
C VAL A 271 -12.87 19.12 13.38
N GLU A 272 -11.86 19.82 12.83
CA GLU A 272 -11.21 20.92 13.56
C GLU A 272 -12.16 22.10 13.78
N VAL A 273 -13.02 22.43 12.81
CA VAL A 273 -14.07 23.44 12.99
C VAL A 273 -15.01 23.06 14.15
N GLY A 274 -15.46 21.81 14.20
CA GLY A 274 -16.29 21.32 15.31
C GLY A 274 -15.59 21.42 16.67
N ARG A 275 -14.31 21.04 16.74
CA ARG A 275 -13.48 21.15 17.96
C ARG A 275 -13.29 22.59 18.40
N LEU A 276 -12.90 23.48 17.49
CA LEU A 276 -12.69 24.90 17.77
C LEU A 276 -13.98 25.57 18.26
N ARG A 277 -15.14 25.20 17.72
CA ARG A 277 -16.44 25.65 18.23
C ARG A 277 -16.72 25.13 19.64
N ALA A 278 -16.40 23.86 19.92
CA ALA A 278 -16.54 23.27 21.26
C ALA A 278 -15.55 23.86 22.28
N PHE A 279 -14.48 24.51 21.82
CA PHE A 279 -13.52 25.19 22.69
C PHE A 279 -13.96 26.58 23.13
N LEU A 280 -14.88 27.23 22.41
CA LEU A 280 -15.35 28.58 22.74
C LEU A 280 -16.15 28.60 24.05
N GLN A 281 -16.01 29.69 24.80
CA GLN A 281 -16.84 29.92 25.98
C GLN A 281 -18.31 30.17 25.59
N GLY A 282 -19.23 29.61 26.37
CA GLY A 282 -20.67 29.81 26.16
C GLY A 282 -21.06 31.29 26.09
N GLY A 283 -21.93 31.63 25.13
CA GLY A 283 -22.37 33.01 24.88
C GLY A 283 -21.50 33.80 23.89
N GLN A 284 -20.42 33.21 23.36
CA GLN A 284 -19.54 33.83 22.36
C GLN A 284 -19.84 33.41 20.91
N GLU A 285 -21.02 32.83 20.66
CA GLU A 285 -21.41 32.27 19.36
C GLU A 285 -21.60 33.31 18.23
N ALA A 286 -21.73 34.59 18.58
CA ALA A 286 -21.85 35.69 17.63
C ALA A 286 -20.52 36.42 17.36
N SER A 287 -19.40 35.90 17.85
CA SER A 287 -18.06 36.46 17.59
C SER A 287 -17.62 36.24 16.14
N ASP A 288 -16.70 37.07 15.65
CA ASP A 288 -16.19 36.98 14.28
C ASP A 288 -15.53 35.61 14.00
N ILE A 289 -14.83 35.03 14.99
CA ILE A 289 -14.26 33.68 14.89
C ILE A 289 -15.33 32.60 14.82
N ALA A 290 -16.40 32.70 15.61
CA ALA A 290 -17.50 31.76 15.54
C ALA A 290 -18.21 31.84 14.18
N LEU A 291 -18.42 33.04 13.65
CA LEU A 291 -19.00 33.26 12.32
C LEU A 291 -18.11 32.69 11.22
N LEU A 292 -16.79 32.94 11.28
CA LEU A 292 -15.82 32.34 10.35
C LEU A 292 -15.90 30.81 10.36
N LEU A 293 -15.90 30.19 11.53
CA LEU A 293 -15.99 28.73 11.66
C LEU A 293 -17.27 28.18 11.02
N ARG A 294 -18.41 28.86 11.17
CA ARG A 294 -19.67 28.48 10.48
C ARG A 294 -19.60 28.66 8.97
N ASP A 295 -18.94 29.71 8.49
CA ASP A 295 -18.75 29.95 7.06
C ASP A 295 -17.83 28.88 6.43
N LEU A 296 -16.79 28.44 7.16
CA LEU A 296 -15.93 27.34 6.75
C LEU A 296 -16.69 26.01 6.69
N GLU A 297 -17.55 25.73 7.66
CA GLU A 297 -18.42 24.54 7.66
C GLU A 297 -19.37 24.53 6.46
N THR A 298 -19.98 25.68 6.14
CA THR A 298 -20.82 25.86 4.95
C THR A 298 -20.02 25.62 3.67
N SER A 299 -18.82 26.20 3.59
CA SER A 299 -17.89 26.00 2.47
C SER A 299 -17.53 24.52 2.30
N CYS A 300 -17.31 23.78 3.39
CA CYS A 300 -17.06 22.34 3.33
C CYS A 300 -18.24 21.58 2.71
N SER A 301 -19.47 21.89 3.13
CA SER A 301 -20.69 21.28 2.59
C SER A 301 -20.81 21.53 1.09
N ASP A 302 -20.63 22.77 0.65
CA ASP A 302 -20.70 23.13 -0.78
C ASP A 302 -19.66 22.39 -1.62
N ILE A 303 -18.41 22.35 -1.15
CA ILE A 303 -17.34 21.64 -1.85
C ILE A 303 -17.60 20.12 -1.89
N ARG A 304 -18.16 19.52 -0.83
CA ARG A 304 -18.60 18.11 -0.83
C ARG A 304 -19.65 17.87 -1.91
N GLN A 305 -20.60 18.79 -2.10
CA GLN A 305 -21.60 18.68 -3.16
C GLN A 305 -20.98 18.72 -4.55
N PHE A 306 -19.99 19.60 -4.79
CA PHE A 306 -19.24 19.62 -6.05
C PHE A 306 -18.46 18.32 -6.27
N CYS A 307 -17.81 17.77 -5.23
CA CYS A 307 -17.14 16.47 -5.30
C CYS A 307 -18.11 15.34 -5.70
N LYS A 308 -19.33 15.33 -5.13
CA LYS A 308 -20.39 14.36 -5.49
C LYS A 308 -20.80 14.51 -6.96
N LYS A 309 -20.94 15.74 -7.47
CA LYS A 309 -21.25 16.01 -8.89
C LYS A 309 -20.15 15.51 -9.83
N ILE A 310 -18.89 15.82 -9.54
CA ILE A 310 -17.73 15.38 -10.33
C ILE A 310 -17.65 13.85 -10.35
N ARG A 311 -17.75 13.21 -9.18
CA ARG A 311 -17.66 11.74 -9.04
C ARG A 311 -18.67 10.99 -9.89
N ARG A 312 -19.89 11.51 -10.05
CA ARG A 312 -20.95 10.87 -10.86
C ARG A 312 -20.62 10.77 -12.35
N ARG A 313 -19.65 11.54 -12.84
CA ARG A 313 -19.20 11.55 -14.24
C ARG A 313 -17.77 11.01 -14.39
N MET A 314 -17.15 10.54 -13.32
CA MET A 314 -15.81 9.96 -13.39
C MET A 314 -15.83 8.60 -14.10
N PRO A 315 -14.81 8.29 -14.94
CA PRO A 315 -14.64 6.96 -15.51
C PRO A 315 -14.59 5.87 -14.42
N GLY A 316 -15.21 4.72 -14.72
CA GLY A 316 -15.34 3.60 -13.76
C GLY A 316 -16.65 3.57 -12.97
N THR A 317 -17.57 4.50 -13.25
CA THR A 317 -18.94 4.46 -12.72
C THR A 317 -19.86 3.80 -13.76
N ASP A 318 -20.70 2.85 -13.34
CA ASP A 318 -21.62 2.13 -14.23
C ASP A 318 -22.88 2.98 -14.53
N ALA A 319 -22.73 4.01 -15.36
CA ALA A 319 -23.87 4.79 -15.85
C ALA A 319 -23.69 5.21 -17.33
N PRO A 320 -24.80 5.28 -18.11
CA PRO A 320 -24.74 5.70 -19.51
C PRO A 320 -24.26 7.16 -19.65
N GLY A 321 -23.44 7.42 -20.65
CA GLY A 321 -22.88 8.76 -20.92
C GLY A 321 -21.66 9.13 -20.08
N ILE A 322 -21.01 8.16 -19.42
CA ILE A 322 -19.73 8.37 -18.73
C ILE A 322 -18.57 8.10 -19.69
N PRO A 323 -17.57 9.00 -19.78
CA PRO A 323 -16.45 8.84 -20.70
C PRO A 323 -15.52 7.69 -20.27
N ALA A 324 -14.76 7.17 -21.23
CA ALA A 324 -13.80 6.07 -20.98
C ALA A 324 -12.53 6.55 -20.27
N ALA A 325 -12.17 7.82 -20.47
CA ALA A 325 -11.07 8.54 -19.84
C ALA A 325 -11.40 10.04 -19.80
N LEU A 326 -10.60 10.82 -19.07
CA LEU A 326 -10.63 12.27 -19.10
C LEU A 326 -9.35 12.80 -19.74
N ALA A 327 -9.44 13.96 -20.39
CA ALA A 327 -8.27 14.70 -20.87
C ALA A 327 -8.47 16.21 -20.65
N PHE A 328 -7.50 16.85 -20.02
CA PHE A 328 -7.47 18.30 -19.86
C PHE A 328 -6.04 18.83 -19.86
N GLY A 329 -5.87 20.09 -20.24
CA GLY A 329 -4.55 20.72 -20.39
C GLY A 329 -3.93 21.21 -19.08
N ALA A 330 -2.70 21.73 -19.17
CA ALA A 330 -1.92 22.22 -18.04
C ALA A 330 -2.64 23.27 -17.18
N GLN A 331 -3.48 24.12 -17.79
CA GLN A 331 -4.28 25.11 -17.05
C GLN A 331 -5.18 24.47 -15.98
N VAL A 332 -5.82 23.35 -16.30
CA VAL A 332 -6.68 22.63 -15.34
C VAL A 332 -5.81 21.94 -14.30
N SER A 333 -4.69 21.33 -14.70
CA SER A 333 -3.71 20.74 -13.78
C SER A 333 -3.17 21.75 -12.76
N ASP A 334 -2.80 22.95 -13.21
CA ASP A 334 -2.32 24.04 -12.36
C ASP A 334 -3.43 24.50 -11.40
N MET A 335 -4.66 24.60 -11.88
CA MET A 335 -5.83 24.92 -11.05
C MET A 335 -6.08 23.85 -9.97
N LEU A 336 -5.90 22.56 -10.28
CA LEU A 336 -6.01 21.47 -9.30
C LEU A 336 -4.87 21.55 -8.26
N LEU A 337 -3.66 21.90 -8.68
CA LEU A 337 -2.51 22.08 -7.79
C LEU A 337 -2.74 23.26 -6.83
N ASP A 338 -3.21 24.39 -7.34
CA ASP A 338 -3.49 25.59 -6.53
C ASP A 338 -4.66 25.33 -5.55
N CYS A 339 -5.68 24.58 -5.99
CA CYS A 339 -6.75 24.10 -5.12
C CYS A 339 -6.20 23.22 -3.97
N ARG A 340 -5.31 22.26 -4.26
CA ARG A 340 -4.66 21.44 -3.22
C ARG A 340 -3.84 22.28 -2.25
N LYS A 341 -3.15 23.31 -2.74
CA LYS A 341 -2.37 24.25 -1.93
C LYS A 341 -3.25 25.00 -0.93
N HIS A 342 -4.37 25.57 -1.39
CA HIS A 342 -5.32 26.26 -0.51
C HIS A 342 -5.96 25.31 0.52
N LEU A 343 -6.34 24.08 0.14
CA LEU A 343 -6.81 23.07 1.09
C LEU A 343 -5.75 22.75 2.15
N THR A 344 -4.50 22.55 1.73
CA THR A 344 -3.38 22.26 2.64
C THR A 344 -3.17 23.39 3.63
N TRP A 345 -3.21 24.65 3.19
CA TRP A 345 -3.09 25.81 4.06
C TRP A 345 -4.22 25.90 5.08
N VAL A 346 -5.48 25.75 4.65
CA VAL A 346 -6.63 25.84 5.56
C VAL A 346 -6.59 24.70 6.59
N VAL A 347 -6.33 23.47 6.16
CA VAL A 347 -6.17 22.32 7.07
C VAL A 347 -5.06 22.56 8.07
N ALA A 348 -3.88 23.02 7.62
CA ALA A 348 -2.74 23.27 8.49
C ALA A 348 -3.05 24.35 9.55
N VAL A 349 -3.72 25.45 9.16
CA VAL A 349 -4.10 26.51 10.11
C VAL A 349 -5.07 25.95 11.14
N LEU A 350 -6.13 25.26 10.72
CA LEU A 350 -7.13 24.73 11.63
C LEU A 350 -6.53 23.70 12.60
N GLN A 351 -5.66 22.81 12.13
CA GLN A 351 -4.99 21.81 12.97
C GLN A 351 -4.02 22.46 13.96
N GLU A 352 -3.23 23.46 13.55
CA GLU A 352 -2.29 24.15 14.44
C GLU A 352 -3.04 24.93 15.53
N VAL A 353 -4.11 25.64 15.17
CA VAL A 353 -4.95 26.36 16.13
C VAL A 353 -5.64 25.39 17.07
N ALA A 354 -6.21 24.29 16.57
CA ALA A 354 -6.89 23.31 17.41
C ALA A 354 -5.92 22.57 18.35
N ALA A 355 -4.71 22.24 17.89
CA ALA A 355 -3.69 21.63 18.73
C ALA A 355 -3.23 22.58 19.85
N ALA A 356 -2.99 23.85 19.53
CA ALA A 356 -2.62 24.85 20.54
C ALA A 356 -3.78 25.15 21.50
N ALA A 357 -5.00 25.27 21.00
CA ALA A 357 -6.20 25.48 21.81
C ALA A 357 -6.49 24.29 22.73
N ALA A 358 -6.27 23.05 22.27
CA ALA A 358 -6.41 21.85 23.09
C ALA A 358 -5.50 21.88 24.32
N GLN A 359 -4.26 22.38 24.19
CA GLN A 359 -3.35 22.53 25.33
C GLN A 359 -3.84 23.55 26.35
N LEU A 360 -4.45 24.66 25.87
CA LEU A 360 -5.00 25.70 26.75
C LEU A 360 -6.30 25.28 27.42
N ILE A 361 -7.09 24.41 26.78
CA ILE A 361 -8.39 23.98 27.30
C ILE A 361 -8.31 22.79 28.25
N ALA A 362 -7.26 21.96 28.13
CA ALA A 362 -7.01 20.80 28.98
C ALA A 362 -7.07 21.07 30.51
N PRO A 363 -6.55 22.20 31.05
CA PRO A 363 -6.65 22.50 32.49
C PRO A 363 -8.01 23.09 32.92
N LEU A 364 -8.90 23.45 31.99
CA LEU A 364 -10.17 24.12 32.28
C LEU A 364 -11.30 23.12 32.55
N ALA A 365 -12.26 23.48 33.42
CA ALA A 365 -13.44 22.65 33.68
C ALA A 365 -14.35 22.55 32.44
N GLU A 366 -15.16 21.48 32.32
CA GLU A 366 -16.03 21.24 31.15
C GLU A 366 -16.99 22.41 30.82
N ASN A 367 -17.37 23.20 31.82
CA ASN A 367 -18.26 24.36 31.67
C ASN A 367 -17.52 25.67 31.31
N GLU A 368 -16.19 25.68 31.36
CA GLU A 368 -15.34 26.84 31.07
C GLU A 368 -14.72 26.69 29.68
N GLY A 369 -14.95 27.64 28.76
CA GLY A 369 -14.31 27.64 27.45
C GLY A 369 -13.20 28.68 27.33
N LEU A 370 -12.49 28.65 26.22
CA LEU A 370 -11.49 29.66 25.87
C LEU A 370 -12.18 30.99 25.49
N PRO A 371 -11.65 32.14 25.93
CA PRO A 371 -12.14 33.43 25.48
C PRO A 371 -11.78 33.63 23.99
N VAL A 372 -12.67 34.28 23.23
CA VAL A 372 -12.47 34.62 21.80
C VAL A 372 -11.06 35.17 21.52
N ALA A 373 -10.61 36.15 22.32
CA ALA A 373 -9.31 36.80 22.12
C ALA A 373 -8.12 35.83 22.13
N ALA A 374 -8.17 34.77 22.95
CA ALA A 374 -7.11 33.76 22.98
C ALA A 374 -7.13 32.91 21.70
N LEU A 375 -8.31 32.53 21.22
CA LEU A 375 -8.44 31.76 19.99
C LEU A 375 -8.04 32.59 18.75
N GLU A 376 -8.35 33.89 18.76
CA GLU A 376 -7.92 34.84 17.73
C GLU A 376 -6.41 35.00 17.66
N GLU A 377 -5.73 35.11 18.80
CA GLU A 377 -4.27 35.19 18.87
C GLU A 377 -3.61 33.92 18.28
N LEU A 378 -4.13 32.74 18.64
CA LEU A 378 -3.67 31.47 18.08
C LEU A 378 -3.91 31.40 16.57
N ALA A 379 -5.10 31.81 16.10
CA ALA A 379 -5.44 31.85 14.68
C ALA A 379 -4.55 32.82 13.89
N PHE A 380 -4.21 33.98 14.47
CA PHE A 380 -3.31 34.94 13.88
C PHE A 380 -1.91 34.35 13.72
N LYS A 381 -1.35 33.79 14.79
CA LYS A 381 -0.01 33.17 14.79
C LYS A 381 0.10 32.02 13.78
N ALA A 382 -0.89 31.12 13.76
CA ALA A 382 -0.91 29.99 12.83
C ALA A 382 -1.04 30.45 11.37
N SER A 383 -1.90 31.44 11.10
CA SER A 383 -2.08 31.98 9.76
C SER A 383 -0.83 32.70 9.25
N GLU A 384 -0.16 33.48 10.10
CA GLU A 384 1.10 34.15 9.74
C GLU A 384 2.18 33.13 9.38
N GLN A 385 2.31 32.06 10.15
CA GLN A 385 3.29 30.98 9.90
C GLN A 385 3.04 30.25 8.57
N ILE A 386 1.77 30.03 8.21
CA ILE A 386 1.40 29.16 7.08
C ILE A 386 1.24 29.95 5.77
N TYR A 387 0.60 31.11 5.82
CA TYR A 387 0.44 31.99 4.66
C TYR A 387 1.64 32.91 4.44
N GLY A 388 2.50 33.10 5.44
CA GLY A 388 3.75 33.86 5.35
C GLY A 388 3.59 35.37 5.11
N THR A 389 2.37 35.89 5.13
CA THR A 389 2.08 37.29 4.78
C THR A 389 1.61 38.05 6.04
N PRO A 390 2.43 38.96 6.60
CA PRO A 390 2.14 39.62 7.88
C PRO A 390 1.03 40.71 7.81
N SER A 391 0.46 40.98 6.62
CA SER A 391 -0.44 42.12 6.40
C SER A 391 -1.92 41.77 6.25
N SER A 392 -2.29 40.49 6.14
CA SER A 392 -3.66 40.05 5.91
C SER A 392 -4.22 39.38 7.16
N SER A 393 -5.43 39.78 7.56
CA SER A 393 -6.10 39.22 8.73
C SER A 393 -6.31 37.70 8.55
N PRO A 394 -6.13 36.85 9.59
CA PRO A 394 -6.35 35.39 9.50
C PRO A 394 -7.75 35.06 8.95
N TYR A 395 -8.73 35.89 9.30
CA TYR A 395 -10.09 35.87 8.77
C TYR A 395 -10.14 36.00 7.25
N GLU A 396 -9.39 36.95 6.69
CA GLU A 396 -9.35 37.22 5.25
C GLU A 396 -8.64 36.08 4.52
N CYS A 397 -7.51 35.57 5.05
CA CYS A 397 -6.76 34.47 4.44
C CYS A 397 -7.60 33.19 4.29
N LEU A 398 -8.31 32.80 5.37
CA LEU A 398 -9.16 31.61 5.39
C LEU A 398 -10.40 31.78 4.50
N ARG A 399 -11.05 32.95 4.53
CA ARG A 399 -12.19 33.27 3.64
C ARG A 399 -11.77 33.30 2.18
N GLN A 400 -10.64 33.93 1.86
CA GLN A 400 -10.10 34.00 0.50
C GLN A 400 -9.81 32.60 -0.04
N SER A 401 -9.13 31.77 0.76
CA SER A 401 -8.84 30.38 0.37
C SER A 401 -10.13 29.60 0.13
N SER A 402 -11.12 29.71 1.02
CA SER A 402 -12.42 29.05 0.86
C SER A 402 -13.17 29.51 -0.40
N ASN A 403 -13.16 30.81 -0.70
CA ASN A 403 -13.75 31.36 -1.91
C ASN A 403 -13.08 30.84 -3.19
N ILE A 404 -11.74 30.74 -3.19
CA ILE A 404 -10.98 30.15 -4.30
C ILE A 404 -11.37 28.68 -4.49
N LEU A 405 -11.48 27.91 -3.40
CA LEU A 405 -11.86 26.50 -3.42
C LEU A 405 -13.28 26.30 -3.97
N ILE A 406 -14.27 27.05 -3.45
CA ILE A 406 -15.66 27.00 -3.93
C ILE A 406 -15.73 27.33 -5.42
N SER A 407 -15.11 28.44 -5.84
CA SER A 407 -15.11 28.88 -7.24
C SER A 407 -14.48 27.84 -8.17
N THR A 408 -13.33 27.28 -7.78
CA THR A 408 -12.60 26.28 -8.55
C THR A 408 -13.37 24.98 -8.66
N MET A 409 -13.87 24.46 -7.55
CA MET A 409 -14.60 23.19 -7.50
C MET A 409 -15.95 23.27 -8.21
N ASN A 410 -16.62 24.43 -8.16
CA ASN A 410 -17.83 24.68 -8.94
C ASN A 410 -17.53 24.67 -10.45
N LYS A 411 -16.48 25.37 -10.89
CA LYS A 411 -16.05 25.36 -12.31
C LYS A 411 -15.74 23.95 -12.81
N LEU A 412 -14.99 23.16 -12.04
CA LEU A 412 -14.70 21.76 -12.36
C LEU A 412 -15.96 20.90 -12.45
N ALA A 413 -16.90 21.09 -11.50
CA ALA A 413 -18.15 20.36 -11.50
C ALA A 413 -18.99 20.68 -12.74
N THR A 414 -19.06 21.94 -13.15
CA THR A 414 -19.75 22.36 -14.38
C THR A 414 -19.09 21.78 -15.63
N ALA A 415 -17.78 21.93 -15.79
CA ALA A 415 -17.04 21.39 -16.94
C ALA A 415 -17.17 19.86 -17.07
N MET A 416 -17.15 19.14 -15.94
CA MET A 416 -17.40 17.70 -15.90
C MET A 416 -18.83 17.34 -16.28
N GLN A 417 -19.83 18.14 -15.92
CA GLN A 417 -21.23 17.92 -16.30
C GLN A 417 -21.48 18.20 -17.78
N GLU A 418 -20.80 19.20 -18.34
CA GLU A 418 -20.89 19.59 -19.75
C GLU A 418 -20.07 18.68 -20.68
N GLY A 419 -19.16 17.87 -20.11
CA GLY A 419 -18.32 16.95 -20.87
C GLY A 419 -17.15 17.59 -21.58
N GLU A 420 -16.69 18.73 -21.08
CA GLU A 420 -15.51 19.43 -21.59
C GLU A 420 -14.24 18.56 -21.54
N TYR A 421 -14.19 17.60 -20.61
CA TYR A 421 -13.03 16.73 -20.39
C TYR A 421 -13.22 15.31 -20.92
N ASP A 422 -14.36 15.01 -21.58
CA ASP A 422 -14.66 13.65 -22.06
C ASP A 422 -13.65 13.23 -23.13
N ALA A 423 -12.98 12.10 -22.90
CA ALA A 423 -11.96 11.59 -23.81
C ALA A 423 -12.04 10.07 -23.99
N GLU A 424 -11.45 9.60 -25.08
CA GLU A 424 -11.18 8.17 -25.28
C GLU A 424 -9.91 7.77 -24.53
N ARG A 425 -9.76 6.48 -24.25
CA ARG A 425 -8.53 5.98 -23.64
C ARG A 425 -7.37 6.14 -24.64
N PRO A 426 -6.25 6.76 -24.22
CA PRO A 426 -5.09 6.87 -25.08
C PRO A 426 -4.56 5.46 -25.45
N PRO A 427 -3.99 5.29 -26.65
CA PRO A 427 -3.42 4.02 -27.06
C PRO A 427 -2.27 3.62 -26.13
N SER A 428 -2.27 2.36 -25.70
CA SER A 428 -1.23 1.81 -24.84
C SER A 428 0.09 1.72 -25.60
N LYS A 429 1.12 2.39 -25.09
CA LYS A 429 2.51 2.19 -25.50
C LYS A 429 3.13 1.07 -24.66
N PRO A 430 4.06 0.27 -25.21
CA PRO A 430 4.77 -0.72 -24.42
C PRO A 430 5.52 -0.04 -23.28
N PRO A 431 5.34 -0.47 -22.02
CA PRO A 431 5.99 0.16 -20.88
C PRO A 431 7.51 -0.05 -20.92
N PRO A 432 8.28 0.79 -20.20
CA PRO A 432 9.75 0.76 -20.22
C PRO A 432 10.35 -0.59 -19.82
N VAL A 433 9.69 -1.31 -18.92
CA VAL A 433 10.09 -2.65 -18.50
C VAL A 433 10.06 -3.66 -19.65
N GLU A 434 9.04 -3.59 -20.53
CA GLU A 434 8.94 -4.48 -21.69
C GLU A 434 10.00 -4.14 -22.74
N LEU A 435 10.21 -2.84 -22.99
CA LEU A 435 11.26 -2.37 -23.89
C LEU A 435 12.64 -2.81 -23.40
N ARG A 436 12.91 -2.67 -22.09
CA ARG A 436 14.18 -3.10 -21.50
C ARG A 436 14.34 -4.62 -21.54
N ALA A 437 13.29 -5.38 -21.23
CA ALA A 437 13.32 -6.84 -21.32
C ALA A 437 13.57 -7.33 -22.75
N ALA A 438 12.96 -6.70 -23.75
CA ALA A 438 13.21 -6.99 -25.16
C ALA A 438 14.67 -6.68 -25.56
N ALA A 439 15.20 -5.53 -25.13
CA ALA A 439 16.59 -5.16 -25.37
C ALA A 439 17.56 -6.16 -24.72
N LEU A 440 17.32 -6.58 -23.47
CA LEU A 440 18.15 -7.57 -22.79
C LEU A 440 18.13 -8.93 -23.51
N ARG A 441 16.97 -9.37 -24.01
CA ARG A 441 16.89 -10.62 -24.81
C ARG A 441 17.68 -10.51 -26.12
N ALA A 442 17.63 -9.35 -26.78
CA ALA A 442 18.42 -9.09 -27.97
C ALA A 442 19.92 -9.10 -27.65
N GLU A 443 20.35 -8.44 -26.57
CA GLU A 443 21.74 -8.45 -26.09
C GLU A 443 22.25 -9.88 -25.83
N ILE A 444 21.45 -10.75 -25.20
CA ILE A 444 21.80 -12.15 -24.95
C ILE A 444 21.95 -12.91 -26.28
N THR A 445 21.02 -12.75 -27.20
CA THR A 445 21.05 -13.40 -28.52
C THR A 445 22.27 -12.97 -29.34
N ASP A 446 22.59 -11.67 -29.32
CA ASP A 446 23.75 -11.11 -30.01
C ASP A 446 25.08 -11.60 -29.42
N ALA A 447 25.15 -11.75 -28.09
CA ALA A 447 26.32 -12.27 -27.40
C ALA A 447 26.62 -13.73 -27.79
N GLU A 448 25.59 -14.57 -27.91
CA GLU A 448 25.72 -15.94 -28.44
C GLU A 448 26.27 -15.95 -29.87
N GLY A 449 25.76 -15.04 -30.72
CA GLY A 449 26.25 -14.87 -32.09
C GLY A 449 27.72 -14.41 -32.18
N LEU A 450 28.19 -13.59 -31.24
CA LEU A 450 29.60 -13.19 -31.13
C LEU A 450 30.48 -14.35 -30.68
N GLY A 451 30.00 -15.21 -29.78
CA GLY A 451 30.71 -16.42 -29.34
C GLY A 451 31.04 -17.34 -30.51
N LEU A 452 30.06 -17.63 -31.37
CA LEU A 452 30.25 -18.43 -32.58
C LEU A 452 31.29 -17.81 -33.54
N LYS A 453 31.21 -16.50 -33.77
CA LYS A 453 32.19 -15.79 -34.60
C LYS A 453 33.60 -15.87 -34.01
N LEU A 454 33.73 -15.83 -32.69
CA LEU A 454 35.02 -15.95 -32.01
C LEU A 454 35.59 -17.36 -32.19
N GLU A 455 34.78 -18.40 -32.03
CA GLU A 455 35.17 -19.78 -32.30
C GLU A 455 35.62 -19.98 -33.76
N ASP A 456 34.87 -19.43 -34.73
CA ASP A 456 35.26 -19.45 -36.15
C ASP A 456 36.61 -18.74 -36.39
N ARG A 457 36.86 -17.62 -35.72
CA ARG A 457 38.16 -16.94 -35.83
C ARG A 457 39.28 -17.76 -35.19
N GLU A 458 39.01 -18.45 -34.08
CA GLU A 458 39.99 -19.34 -33.46
C GLU A 458 40.33 -20.54 -34.33
N THR A 459 39.35 -21.14 -35.02
CA THR A 459 39.61 -22.25 -35.97
C THR A 459 40.49 -21.78 -37.12
N VAL A 460 40.16 -20.63 -37.73
CA VAL A 460 40.99 -20.01 -38.78
C VAL A 460 42.41 -19.72 -38.28
N ILE A 461 42.56 -19.18 -37.06
CA ILE A 461 43.89 -18.94 -36.47
C ILE A 461 44.65 -20.27 -36.29
N LYS A 462 43.99 -21.34 -35.83
CA LYS A 462 44.62 -22.66 -35.68
C LYS A 462 45.06 -23.22 -37.03
N GLU A 463 44.26 -23.08 -38.07
CA GLU A 463 44.60 -23.50 -39.44
C GLU A 463 45.76 -22.69 -40.02
N LEU A 464 45.74 -21.36 -39.85
CA LEU A 464 46.84 -20.50 -40.28
C LEU A 464 48.14 -20.83 -39.55
N LYS A 465 48.10 -21.13 -38.25
CA LYS A 465 49.28 -21.59 -37.49
C LYS A 465 49.81 -22.92 -38.02
N LYS A 466 48.94 -23.88 -38.35
CA LYS A 466 49.34 -25.15 -38.97
C LYS A 466 49.99 -24.93 -40.34
N SER A 467 49.37 -24.11 -41.18
CA SER A 467 49.89 -23.74 -42.50
C SER A 467 51.26 -23.05 -42.40
N LEU A 468 51.40 -22.12 -41.45
CA LEU A 468 52.67 -21.45 -41.19
C LEU A 468 53.77 -22.42 -40.75
N LYS A 469 53.44 -23.41 -39.91
CA LYS A 469 54.39 -24.45 -39.49
C LYS A 469 54.86 -25.29 -40.69
N ILE A 470 53.92 -25.74 -41.53
CA ILE A 470 54.24 -26.49 -42.77
C ILE A 470 55.14 -25.65 -43.68
N LYS A 471 54.80 -24.38 -43.90
CA LYS A 471 55.64 -23.45 -44.69
C LYS A 471 57.02 -23.24 -44.07
N GLY A 472 57.14 -23.22 -42.74
CA GLY A 472 58.41 -23.17 -42.04
C GLY A 472 59.26 -24.43 -42.25
N GLU A 473 58.64 -25.61 -42.23
CA GLU A 473 59.30 -26.89 -42.54
C GLU A 473 59.78 -26.92 -44.00
N GLU A 474 58.91 -26.54 -44.96
CA GLU A 474 59.25 -26.43 -46.38
C GLU A 474 60.43 -25.46 -46.62
N LEU A 475 60.43 -24.30 -45.96
CA LEU A 475 61.51 -23.32 -46.06
C LEU A 475 62.83 -23.87 -45.48
N SER A 476 62.76 -24.57 -44.35
CA SER A 476 63.93 -25.23 -43.75
C SER A 476 64.52 -26.29 -44.69
N GLU A 477 63.67 -27.11 -45.32
CA GLU A 477 64.11 -28.07 -46.32
C GLU A 477 64.75 -27.39 -47.54
N ALA A 478 64.14 -26.32 -48.04
CA ALA A 478 64.67 -25.54 -49.15
C ALA A 478 66.04 -24.94 -48.83
N ASN A 479 66.23 -24.40 -47.62
CA ASN A 479 67.50 -23.85 -47.15
C ASN A 479 68.59 -24.94 -47.06
N VAL A 480 68.26 -26.15 -46.59
CA VAL A 480 69.20 -27.28 -46.58
C VAL A 480 69.59 -27.67 -48.00
N ARG A 481 68.63 -27.74 -48.93
CA ARG A 481 68.91 -28.03 -50.35
C ARG A 481 69.80 -26.96 -50.98
N LEU A 482 69.54 -25.68 -50.68
CA LEU A 482 70.34 -24.57 -51.16
C LEU A 482 71.79 -24.67 -50.65
N SER A 483 71.98 -24.89 -49.35
CA SER A 483 73.33 -25.08 -48.77
C SER A 483 74.08 -26.29 -49.35
N LEU A 484 73.38 -27.38 -49.68
CA LEU A 484 73.98 -28.54 -50.35
C LEU A 484 74.41 -28.20 -51.79
N LEU A 485 73.60 -27.42 -52.52
CA LEU A 485 73.94 -26.98 -53.88
C LEU A 485 75.11 -25.99 -53.87
N GLU A 486 75.17 -25.06 -52.92
CA GLU A 486 76.31 -24.16 -52.73
C GLU A 486 77.60 -24.95 -52.45
N LYS A 487 77.57 -25.93 -51.53
CA LYS A 487 78.72 -26.81 -51.28
C LYS A 487 79.16 -27.58 -52.52
N LYS A 488 78.20 -28.08 -53.31
CA LYS A 488 78.51 -28.76 -54.58
C LYS A 488 79.14 -27.80 -55.58
N LEU A 489 78.65 -26.57 -55.67
CA LEU A 489 79.21 -25.54 -56.53
C LEU A 489 80.64 -25.20 -56.12
N ASP A 490 80.89 -25.01 -54.82
CA ASP A 490 82.24 -24.78 -54.29
C ASP A 490 83.19 -25.94 -54.59
N SER A 491 82.73 -27.19 -54.44
CA SER A 491 83.54 -28.36 -54.79
C SER A 491 83.82 -28.45 -56.30
N ALA A 492 82.83 -28.15 -57.14
CA ALA A 492 82.99 -28.15 -58.59
C ALA A 492 83.91 -27.01 -59.05
N ALA A 493 83.85 -25.85 -58.40
CA ALA A 493 84.76 -24.73 -58.63
C ALA A 493 86.21 -25.14 -58.28
N LYS A 494 86.43 -25.74 -57.10
CA LYS A 494 87.76 -26.28 -56.73
C LYS A 494 88.26 -27.34 -57.71
N ASP A 495 87.42 -28.29 -58.10
CA ASP A 495 87.78 -29.31 -59.09
C ASP A 495 88.12 -28.69 -60.46
N ALA A 496 87.42 -27.62 -60.85
CA ALA A 496 87.71 -26.88 -62.07
C ALA A 496 89.04 -26.13 -61.98
N ASP A 497 89.31 -25.46 -60.85
CA ASP A 497 90.58 -24.79 -60.58
C ASP A 497 91.75 -25.78 -60.60
N GLU A 498 91.63 -26.95 -59.95
CA GLU A 498 92.63 -28.02 -60.00
C GLU A 498 92.88 -28.53 -61.43
N ARG A 499 91.83 -28.63 -62.26
CA ARG A 499 91.97 -29.01 -63.67
C ARG A 499 92.69 -27.93 -64.47
N ILE A 500 92.38 -26.65 -64.22
CA ILE A 500 93.05 -25.52 -64.85
C ILE A 500 94.54 -25.54 -64.48
N GLU A 501 94.89 -25.72 -63.20
CA GLU A 501 96.27 -25.85 -62.75
C GLU A 501 97.00 -27.02 -63.42
N LYS A 502 96.35 -28.19 -63.54
CA LYS A 502 96.91 -29.36 -64.25
C LYS A 502 97.14 -29.09 -65.75
N VAL A 503 96.24 -28.36 -66.39
CA VAL A 503 96.40 -27.98 -67.80
C VAL A 503 97.51 -26.93 -67.95
N GLN A 504 97.60 -25.96 -67.04
CA GLN A 504 98.67 -24.96 -67.02
C GLN A 504 100.04 -25.60 -66.83
N THR A 505 100.20 -26.51 -65.86
CA THR A 505 101.46 -27.25 -65.66
C THR A 505 101.83 -28.07 -66.91
N ARG A 506 100.89 -28.79 -67.52
CA ARG A 506 101.14 -29.49 -68.79
C ARG A 506 101.52 -28.53 -69.92
N LEU A 507 100.88 -27.37 -70.01
CA LEU A 507 101.19 -26.35 -71.01
C LEU A 507 102.62 -25.84 -70.81
N GLU A 508 103.02 -25.53 -69.58
CA GLU A 508 104.38 -25.11 -69.23
C GLU A 508 105.41 -26.21 -69.54
N GLU A 509 105.14 -27.47 -69.21
CA GLU A 509 105.99 -28.62 -69.58
C GLU A 509 106.14 -28.73 -71.10
N THR A 510 105.04 -28.58 -71.84
CA THR A 510 105.04 -28.66 -73.31
C THR A 510 105.80 -27.48 -73.92
N GLN A 511 105.65 -26.28 -73.38
CA GLN A 511 106.40 -25.08 -73.78
C GLN A 511 107.89 -25.22 -73.45
N ALA A 512 108.24 -25.78 -72.30
CA ALA A 512 109.63 -26.06 -71.93
C ALA A 512 110.27 -27.10 -72.85
N LEU A 513 109.52 -28.14 -73.27
CA LEU A 513 109.94 -29.12 -74.27
C LEU A 513 110.14 -28.49 -75.65
N LEU A 514 109.24 -27.58 -76.08
CA LEU A 514 109.38 -26.82 -77.32
C LEU A 514 110.64 -25.95 -77.29
N ARG A 515 110.88 -25.19 -76.22
CA ARG A 515 112.10 -24.39 -76.05
C ARG A 515 113.39 -25.22 -76.03
N LYS A 516 113.33 -26.49 -75.59
CA LYS A 516 114.45 -27.43 -75.67
C LYS A 516 114.70 -27.97 -77.08
N LYS A 517 113.69 -27.99 -77.96
CA LYS A 517 113.83 -28.38 -79.37
C LYS A 517 114.28 -27.25 -80.29
N GLU A 518 114.20 -26.00 -79.82
CA GLU A 518 114.66 -24.79 -80.54
C GLU A 518 116.11 -24.41 -80.23
N LYS A 519 116.82 -25.21 -79.40
CA LYS A 519 118.29 -25.18 -79.23
C LYS A 519 118.89 -26.40 -79.92
#